data_AF-A0A126ZD03-F1
#
_entry.id   AF-A0A126ZD03-F1
#
_cell.length_a   1.000
_cell.length_b   1.000
_cell.length_c   1.000
_cell.angle_alpha   90.00
_cell.angle_beta   90.00
_cell.angle_gamma   90.00
#
_symmetry.space_group_name_H-M   'P 1'
#
loop_
_entity.id
_entity.type
_entity.pdbx_description
1 polymer ?
#
loop_
_entity_poly.entity_id
_entity_poly.type
_entity_poly.pdbx_seq_one_letter_code
_entity_poly.pdbx_strand_id
1 'polypeptide(L)'
;MKKPHLPASRAGQRGIALLEVLVSILLFSLGILGLVGLQARAVTTSVDAEDRGRAALLANEIASTMWLTDSVTVNGTAWQARVSAPTTGGLSNGTVTITPVAGTTNSADILIQWRSPTRTASSANAGSQLSTRVTLP
;
A
#
# COMPACT_ATOMS: atom_id res chain seq x y z
N MET A 1 0.88 23.09 -79.92
CA MET A 1 1.93 22.34 -79.20
C MET A 1 1.49 22.13 -77.75
N LYS A 2 1.03 20.94 -77.38
CA LYS A 2 0.69 20.55 -75.99
C LYS A 2 1.63 19.42 -75.58
N LYS A 3 2.40 19.59 -74.52
CA LYS A 3 3.22 18.52 -73.94
C LYS A 3 2.32 17.67 -73.03
N PRO A 4 2.26 16.34 -73.20
CA PRO A 4 1.51 15.48 -72.29
C PRO A 4 2.26 15.33 -70.97
N HIS A 5 1.54 15.48 -69.86
CA HIS A 5 2.04 15.29 -68.50
C HIS A 5 1.90 13.80 -68.19
N LEU A 6 3.02 13.06 -68.19
CA LEU A 6 2.99 11.64 -67.86
C LEU A 6 2.71 11.47 -66.35
N PRO A 7 1.73 10.62 -65.96
CA PRO A 7 1.46 10.36 -64.55
C PRO A 7 2.65 9.59 -63.94
N ALA A 8 3.17 10.10 -62.81
CA ALA A 8 4.18 9.41 -62.03
C ALA A 8 3.62 8.09 -61.47
N SER A 9 4.30 6.98 -61.77
CA SER A 9 4.00 5.66 -61.22
C SER A 9 4.15 5.71 -59.70
N ARG A 10 3.05 5.55 -58.96
CA ARG A 10 3.08 5.28 -57.52
C ARG A 10 3.60 3.87 -57.33
N ALA A 11 4.90 3.71 -57.11
CA ALA A 11 5.49 2.45 -56.68
C ALA A 11 4.76 1.98 -55.41
N GLY A 12 4.05 0.86 -55.52
CA GLY A 12 3.20 0.35 -54.46
C GLY A 12 4.01 -0.12 -53.27
N GLN A 13 3.72 0.46 -52.10
CA GLN A 13 4.20 0.03 -50.77
C GLN A 13 3.62 -1.35 -50.37
N ARG A 14 3.81 -2.37 -51.19
CA ARG A 14 3.34 -3.73 -50.93
C ARG A 14 4.44 -4.52 -50.21
N GLY A 15 4.60 -4.26 -48.92
CA GLY A 15 5.53 -5.02 -48.07
C GLY A 15 5.81 -4.37 -46.72
N ILE A 16 5.83 -3.03 -46.66
CA ILE A 16 6.09 -2.27 -45.42
C ILE A 16 4.88 -2.31 -44.48
N ALA A 17 3.65 -2.41 -45.00
CA ALA A 17 2.43 -2.39 -44.20
C ALA A 17 2.35 -3.51 -43.13
N LEU A 18 2.86 -4.72 -43.42
CA LEU A 18 2.89 -5.80 -42.42
C LEU A 18 3.89 -5.50 -41.30
N LEU A 19 5.03 -4.89 -41.64
CA LEU A 19 6.05 -4.50 -40.68
C LEU A 19 5.53 -3.34 -39.80
N GLU A 20 4.81 -2.39 -40.39
CA GLU A 20 4.17 -1.28 -39.69
C GLU A 20 3.13 -1.76 -38.67
N VAL A 21 2.29 -2.74 -39.04
CA VAL A 21 1.33 -3.35 -38.11
C VAL A 21 2.05 -4.14 -37.01
N LEU A 22 3.09 -4.90 -37.35
CA LEU A 22 3.88 -5.65 -36.36
C LEU A 22 4.51 -4.71 -35.33
N VAL A 23 5.12 -3.61 -35.78
CA VAL A 23 5.74 -2.60 -34.90
C VAL A 23 4.66 -1.89 -34.08
N SER A 24 3.51 -1.58 -34.66
CA SER A 24 2.38 -0.98 -33.93
C SER A 24 1.88 -1.89 -32.82
N ILE A 25 1.68 -3.18 -33.09
CA ILE A 25 1.27 -4.18 -32.09
C ILE A 25 2.37 -4.34 -31.02
N LEU A 26 3.65 -4.37 -31.42
CA LEU A 26 4.77 -4.45 -30.49
C LEU A 26 4.76 -3.26 -29.52
N LEU A 27 4.75 -2.03 -30.02
CA LEU A 27 4.74 -0.83 -29.19
C LEU A 27 3.49 -0.75 -28.31
N PHE A 28 2.32 -1.11 -28.86
CA PHE A 28 1.08 -1.16 -28.11
C PHE A 28 1.13 -2.19 -26.97
N SER A 29 1.68 -3.39 -27.23
CA SER A 29 1.84 -4.43 -26.22
C SER A 29 2.78 -4.01 -25.08
N LEU A 30 3.87 -3.30 -25.40
CA LEU A 30 4.77 -2.72 -24.40
C LEU A 30 4.07 -1.65 -23.57
N GLY A 31 3.23 -0.83 -24.20
CA GLY A 31 2.40 0.17 -23.52
C GLY A 31 1.44 -0.47 -22.51
N ILE A 32 0.73 -1.54 -22.89
CA ILE A 32 -0.16 -2.28 -21.98
C ILE A 32 0.63 -2.88 -20.82
N LEU A 33 1.79 -3.49 -21.09
CA LEU A 33 2.60 -4.11 -20.04
C LEU A 33 3.09 -3.06 -19.03
N GLY A 34 3.48 -1.87 -19.50
CA GLY A 34 3.82 -0.72 -18.65
C GLY A 34 2.64 -0.29 -17.77
N LEU A 35 1.44 -0.20 -18.34
CA LEU A 35 0.22 0.15 -17.60
C LEU A 35 -0.14 -0.88 -16.54
N VAL A 36 -0.07 -2.18 -16.85
CA VAL A 36 -0.31 -3.27 -15.89
C VAL A 36 0.70 -3.21 -14.73
N GLY A 37 1.97 -2.90 -15.04
CA GLY A 37 2.99 -2.69 -14.02
C GLY A 37 2.64 -1.54 -13.07
N LEU A 38 2.16 -0.41 -13.62
CA LEU A 38 1.70 0.72 -12.80
C LEU A 38 0.46 0.35 -11.97
N GLN A 39 -0.49 -0.37 -12.56
CA GLN A 39 -1.70 -0.81 -11.86
C GLN A 39 -1.38 -1.75 -10.69
N ALA A 40 -0.45 -2.69 -10.87
CA ALA A 40 0.01 -3.56 -9.79
C ALA A 40 0.61 -2.76 -8.64
N ARG A 41 1.41 -1.73 -8.93
CA ARG A 41 1.96 -0.81 -7.91
C ARG A 41 0.85 -0.04 -7.19
N ALA A 42 -0.11 0.51 -7.94
CA ALA A 42 -1.24 1.24 -7.35
C ALA A 42 -2.03 0.36 -6.37
N VAL A 43 -2.32 -0.90 -6.71
CA VAL A 43 -2.98 -1.85 -5.80
C VAL A 43 -2.17 -2.06 -4.51
N THR A 44 -0.85 -2.25 -4.62
CA THR A 44 0.00 -2.42 -3.43
C THR A 44 0.00 -1.18 -2.52
N THR A 45 -0.01 0.01 -3.11
CA THR A 45 -0.09 1.28 -2.35
C THR A 45 -1.44 1.43 -1.66
N SER A 46 -2.54 1.07 -2.33
CA SER A 46 -3.88 1.11 -1.71
C SER A 46 -4.01 0.19 -0.51
N VAL A 47 -3.49 -1.04 -0.59
CA VAL A 47 -3.49 -1.99 0.54
C VAL A 47 -2.66 -1.47 1.72
N ASP A 48 -1.46 -0.92 1.45
CA ASP A 48 -0.61 -0.35 2.51
C ASP A 48 -1.25 0.87 3.19
N ALA A 49 -1.98 1.70 2.43
CA ALA A 49 -2.75 2.81 2.98
C ALA A 49 -3.94 2.32 3.84
N GLU A 50 -4.63 1.27 3.40
CA GLU A 50 -5.71 0.65 4.17
C GLU A 50 -5.21 0.07 5.50
N ASP A 51 -4.10 -0.68 5.47
CA ASP A 51 -3.49 -1.22 6.69
C ASP A 51 -3.06 -0.09 7.65
N ARG A 52 -2.48 1.01 7.15
CA ARG A 52 -2.18 2.19 7.99
C ARG A 52 -3.45 2.79 8.60
N GLY A 53 -4.55 2.86 7.84
CA GLY A 53 -5.83 3.33 8.33
C GLY A 53 -6.38 2.45 9.46
N ARG A 54 -6.34 1.13 9.28
CA ARG A 54 -6.74 0.15 10.32
C ARG A 54 -5.88 0.29 11.58
N ALA A 55 -4.56 0.44 11.43
CA ALA A 55 -3.66 0.69 12.56
C ALA A 55 -4.02 1.97 13.32
N ALA A 56 -4.35 3.05 12.62
CA ALA A 56 -4.75 4.31 13.25
C ALA A 56 -6.07 4.19 14.02
N LEU A 57 -7.05 3.48 13.46
CA LEU A 57 -8.30 3.18 14.16
C LEU A 57 -8.06 2.37 15.43
N LEU A 58 -7.25 1.31 15.36
CA LEU A 58 -6.91 0.49 16.53
C LEU A 58 -6.16 1.30 17.61
N ALA A 59 -5.21 2.15 17.22
CA ALA A 59 -4.52 3.03 18.15
C ALA A 59 -5.49 4.01 18.84
N ASN A 60 -6.44 4.55 18.08
CA ASN A 60 -7.48 5.42 18.62
C ASN A 60 -8.45 4.68 19.55
N GLU A 61 -8.83 3.44 19.24
CA GLU A 61 -9.65 2.58 20.12
C GLU A 61 -8.94 2.31 21.45
N ILE A 62 -7.63 2.00 21.41
CA ILE A 62 -6.80 1.80 22.61
C ILE A 62 -6.72 3.10 23.43
N ALA A 63 -6.41 4.22 22.79
CA ALA A 63 -6.32 5.51 23.45
C ALA A 63 -7.66 5.91 24.08
N SER A 64 -8.77 5.74 23.36
CA SER A 64 -10.12 6.00 23.87
C SER A 64 -10.44 5.12 25.08
N THR A 65 -10.02 3.86 25.06
CA THR A 65 -10.19 2.96 26.21
C THR A 65 -9.42 3.46 27.43
N MET A 66 -8.17 3.92 27.25
CA MET A 66 -7.39 4.50 28.36
C MET A 66 -8.08 5.72 28.97
N TRP A 67 -8.65 6.58 28.13
CA TRP A 67 -9.41 7.75 28.57
C TRP A 67 -10.69 7.36 29.32
N LEU A 68 -11.42 6.37 28.83
CA LEU A 68 -12.65 5.88 29.48
C LEU A 68 -12.37 5.19 30.82
N THR A 69 -11.22 4.54 30.97
CA THR A 69 -10.81 3.88 32.21
C THR A 69 -9.97 4.76 33.13
N ASP A 70 -9.66 5.99 32.71
CA ASP A 70 -8.73 6.90 33.38
C ASP A 70 -7.41 6.23 33.78
N SER A 71 -6.88 5.39 32.88
CA SER A 71 -5.72 4.54 33.16
C SER A 71 -4.93 4.26 31.88
N VAL A 72 -3.61 4.42 31.96
CA VAL A 72 -2.68 4.03 30.90
C VAL A 72 -2.41 2.52 30.86
N THR A 73 -2.91 1.78 31.85
CA THR A 73 -2.79 0.32 31.90
C THR A 73 -4.05 -0.32 31.33
N VAL A 74 -3.90 -0.99 30.18
CA VAL A 74 -4.98 -1.73 29.52
C VAL A 74 -4.62 -3.21 29.39
N ASN A 75 -5.62 -4.04 29.10
CA ASN A 75 -5.41 -5.46 28.86
C ASN A 75 -4.67 -5.70 27.53
N GLY A 76 -3.33 -5.75 27.60
CA GLY A 76 -2.47 -5.91 26.43
C GLY A 76 -2.69 -7.22 25.67
N THR A 77 -3.09 -8.31 26.33
CA THR A 77 -3.34 -9.60 25.65
C THR A 77 -4.63 -9.56 24.84
N ALA A 78 -5.68 -8.94 25.36
CA ALA A 78 -6.93 -8.71 24.63
C ALA A 78 -6.69 -7.79 23.41
N TRP A 79 -5.94 -6.71 23.59
CA TRP A 79 -5.58 -5.81 22.48
C TRP A 79 -4.71 -6.51 21.43
N GLN A 80 -3.76 -7.34 21.86
CA GLN A 80 -2.95 -8.13 20.94
C GLN A 80 -3.82 -9.09 20.10
N ALA A 81 -4.79 -9.78 20.72
CA ALA A 81 -5.71 -10.65 19.99
C ALA A 81 -6.57 -9.87 18.98
N ARG A 82 -7.04 -8.66 19.34
CA ARG A 82 -7.80 -7.77 18.46
C ARG A 82 -6.98 -7.25 17.29
N VAL A 83 -5.75 -6.81 17.54
CA VAL A 83 -4.83 -6.25 16.54
C VAL A 83 -4.39 -7.33 15.54
N SER A 84 -4.21 -8.58 15.97
CA SER A 84 -3.79 -9.68 15.11
C SER A 84 -4.94 -10.42 14.40
N ALA A 85 -6.17 -9.88 14.39
CA ALA A 85 -7.35 -10.52 13.80
C ALA A 85 -7.83 -9.81 12.51
N PRO A 86 -7.31 -10.16 11.32
CA PRO A 86 -7.67 -9.49 10.05
C PRO A 86 -9.14 -9.54 9.70
N THR A 87 -9.84 -10.60 10.12
CA THR A 87 -11.27 -10.83 9.85
C THR A 87 -12.19 -9.82 10.53
N THR A 88 -11.71 -9.15 11.59
CA THR A 88 -12.46 -8.14 12.34
C THR A 88 -11.87 -6.74 12.18
N GLY A 89 -11.08 -6.51 11.13
CA GLY A 89 -10.43 -5.20 10.88
C GLY A 89 -9.08 -5.03 11.58
N GLY A 90 -8.51 -6.10 12.14
CA GLY A 90 -7.11 -6.16 12.56
C GLY A 90 -6.13 -6.21 11.37
N LEU A 91 -4.87 -6.44 11.70
CA LEU A 91 -3.74 -6.43 10.79
C LEU A 91 -3.11 -7.82 10.71
N SER A 92 -2.71 -8.22 9.50
CA SER A 92 -1.97 -9.46 9.31
C SER A 92 -0.61 -9.38 10.00
N ASN A 93 -0.31 -10.37 10.85
CA ASN A 93 0.89 -10.36 11.71
C ASN A 93 1.00 -9.08 12.56
N GLY A 94 -0.14 -8.49 12.94
CA GLY A 94 -0.20 -7.29 13.74
C GLY A 94 0.29 -7.55 15.18
N THR A 95 1.14 -6.68 15.70
CA THR A 95 1.55 -6.66 17.10
C THR A 95 1.29 -5.29 17.70
N VAL A 96 0.99 -5.26 18.99
CA VAL A 96 0.81 -4.03 19.75
C VAL A 96 1.75 -4.05 20.96
N THR A 97 2.40 -2.93 21.21
CA THR A 97 3.23 -2.71 22.38
C THR A 97 2.80 -1.40 23.01
N ILE A 98 2.44 -1.45 24.29
CA ILE A 98 2.02 -0.29 25.06
C ILE A 98 3.09 -0.05 26.11
N THR A 99 3.71 1.12 26.08
CA THR A 99 4.83 1.45 26.95
C THR A 99 4.53 2.74 27.71
N PRO A 100 4.42 2.70 29.05
CA PRO A 100 4.31 3.92 29.85
C PRO A 100 5.48 4.87 29.56
N VAL A 101 5.20 6.16 29.45
CA VAL A 101 6.24 7.16 29.19
C VAL A 101 7.03 7.41 30.48
N ALA A 102 8.34 7.18 30.42
CA ALA A 102 9.24 7.33 31.56
C ALA A 102 9.13 8.74 32.19
N GLY A 103 9.05 8.80 33.52
CA GLY A 103 8.92 10.04 34.26
C GLY A 103 7.51 10.62 34.32
N THR A 104 6.50 9.92 33.79
CA THR A 104 5.08 10.31 33.88
C THR A 104 4.23 9.13 34.34
N THR A 105 3.11 9.40 35.01
CA THR A 105 2.14 8.37 35.43
C THR A 105 0.89 8.35 34.54
N ASN A 106 0.66 9.42 33.78
CA ASN A 106 -0.53 9.66 32.98
C ASN A 106 -0.29 9.55 31.47
N SER A 107 0.87 9.08 31.00
CA SER A 107 1.13 8.96 29.56
C SER A 107 1.66 7.58 29.15
N ALA A 108 1.27 7.12 27.96
CA ALA A 108 1.77 5.90 27.33
C ALA A 108 1.97 6.08 25.81
N ASP A 109 2.95 5.37 25.27
CA ASP A 109 3.17 5.21 23.84
C ASP A 109 2.54 3.89 23.37
N ILE A 110 1.71 3.97 22.33
CA ILE A 110 1.04 2.85 21.67
C ILE A 110 1.76 2.62 20.34
N LEU A 111 2.50 1.51 20.24
CA LEU A 111 3.19 1.08 19.05
C LEU A 111 2.45 -0.10 18.43
N ILE A 112 1.91 0.08 17.22
CA ILE A 112 1.31 -0.98 16.41
C ILE A 112 2.26 -1.28 15.24
N GLN A 113 2.62 -2.55 15.07
CA GLN A 113 3.45 -3.01 13.97
C GLN A 113 2.71 -4.08 13.18
N TRP A 114 2.89 -4.12 11.87
CA TRP A 114 2.29 -5.15 11.02
C TRP A 114 3.15 -5.46 9.82
N ARG A 115 2.84 -6.58 9.17
CA ARG A 115 3.56 -7.04 7.98
C ARG A 115 2.58 -7.55 6.93
N SER A 116 2.71 -7.00 5.72
CA SER A 116 2.02 -7.54 4.55
C SER A 116 2.45 -9.00 4.33
N PRO A 117 1.52 -9.93 4.02
CA PRO A 117 1.82 -11.34 3.79
C PRO A 117 2.84 -11.61 2.67
N THR A 118 3.02 -10.66 1.73
CA THR A 118 3.91 -10.81 0.57
C THR A 118 5.36 -10.43 0.85
N ARG A 119 5.70 -9.91 2.04
CA ARG A 119 7.05 -9.45 2.38
C ARG A 119 7.78 -10.53 3.18
N THR A 120 8.85 -11.10 2.62
CA THR A 120 9.66 -12.17 3.24
C THR A 120 10.32 -11.68 4.55
N ALA A 121 10.25 -12.50 5.60
CA ALA A 121 10.73 -12.17 6.93
C ALA A 121 12.28 -12.18 7.02
N SER A 122 12.94 -11.03 7.10
CA SER A 122 14.38 -11.00 7.40
C SER A 122 14.86 -9.86 8.32
N SER A 123 13.96 -9.12 8.97
CA SER A 123 14.37 -8.32 10.13
C SER A 123 13.20 -8.14 11.11
N ALA A 124 13.51 -8.19 12.41
CA ALA A 124 12.59 -7.92 13.51
C ALA A 124 11.96 -6.51 13.46
N ASN A 125 12.38 -5.68 12.49
CA ASN A 125 12.02 -4.27 12.34
C ASN A 125 11.69 -3.87 10.86
N ALA A 126 11.42 -4.82 9.96
CA ALA A 126 10.99 -4.54 8.56
C ALA A 126 9.46 -4.48 8.36
N GLY A 127 8.72 -4.40 9.47
CA GLY A 127 7.28 -4.18 9.47
C GLY A 127 6.92 -2.71 9.29
N SER A 128 5.76 -2.46 8.69
CA SER A 128 5.14 -1.14 8.78
C SER A 128 4.77 -0.88 10.25
N GLN A 129 4.90 0.36 10.72
CA GLN A 129 4.62 0.71 12.12
C GLN A 129 3.87 2.02 12.23
N LEU A 130 3.10 2.14 13.31
CA LEU A 130 2.41 3.35 13.73
C LEU A 130 2.63 3.52 15.24
N SER A 131 3.08 4.70 15.64
CA SER A 131 3.22 5.07 17.05
C SER A 131 2.30 6.24 17.38
N THR A 132 1.58 6.15 18.49
CA THR A 132 0.70 7.22 19.00
C THR A 132 0.94 7.39 20.50
N ARG A 133 1.13 8.63 20.94
CA ARG A 133 1.21 8.95 22.37
C ARG A 133 -0.15 9.38 22.89
N VAL A 134 -0.51 8.87 24.05
CA VAL A 134 -1.70 9.28 24.80
C VAL A 134 -1.29 9.85 26.14
N THR A 135 -1.92 10.94 26.54
CA THR A 135 -1.75 11.61 27.84
C THR A 135 -3.12 11.85 28.44
N LEU A 136 -3.33 11.36 29.65
CA LEU A 136 -4.55 11.53 30.43
C LEU A 136 -4.51 12.87 31.19
N PRO A 137 -5.66 13.53 31.40
CA PRO A 137 -5.76 14.80 32.10
C PRO A 137 -5.36 14.73 33.59
#